data_AF-A0A2D7CAQ4-F1
#
_entry.id   AF-A0A2D7CAQ4-F1
#
_cell.length_a   1.000
_cell.length_b   1.000
_cell.length_c   1.000
_cell.angle_alpha   90.00
_cell.angle_beta   90.00
_cell.angle_gamma   90.00
#
_symmetry.space_group_name_H-M   'P 1'
#
loop_
_entity.id
_entity.type
_entity.pdbx_description
1 polymer ?
#
loop_
_entity_poly.entity_id
_entity_poly.type
_entity_poly.pdbx_seq_one_letter_code
_entity_poly.pdbx_strand_id
1 'polypeptide(L)'
;PLSDGGWPWPQVGTTHASGRQLNREETAILSHLVDGEPLTDVAAKAYALMELGVMLRPGFKYGCRWRAYDDDIDATHAPWLVQTEERRPVHWEEVCLAVRLAEGVNKTWVTEFDGRWMAIRRALPGRPAQPRHHGREASPKRPA
;
A
#
# COMPACT_ATOMS: atom_id res chain seq x y z
N PRO A 1 -28.59 12.32 -9.43
CA PRO A 1 -27.40 11.92 -10.23
C PRO A 1 -26.14 12.43 -9.52
N LEU A 2 -25.20 11.53 -9.19
CA LEU A 2 -23.89 11.92 -8.68
C LEU A 2 -23.29 12.92 -9.66
N SER A 3 -22.99 14.10 -9.16
CA SER A 3 -22.66 15.32 -9.90
C SER A 3 -21.62 15.06 -10.99
N ASP A 4 -21.81 15.70 -12.15
CA ASP A 4 -20.94 15.69 -13.33
C ASP A 4 -19.49 16.18 -13.11
N GLY A 5 -19.08 16.42 -11.85
CA GLY A 5 -17.70 16.61 -11.46
C GLY A 5 -17.04 15.27 -11.22
N GLY A 6 -16.45 14.68 -12.26
CA GLY A 6 -15.78 13.38 -12.20
C GLY A 6 -14.86 13.27 -10.97
N TRP A 7 -14.98 12.15 -10.25
CA TRP A 7 -14.14 11.85 -9.09
C TRP A 7 -12.65 12.01 -9.43
N PRO A 8 -11.93 12.96 -8.81
CA PRO A 8 -10.61 13.39 -9.29
C PRO A 8 -9.50 12.38 -8.99
N TRP A 9 -9.73 11.44 -8.08
CA TRP A 9 -8.72 10.49 -7.61
C TRP A 9 -9.12 9.05 -7.95
N PRO A 10 -9.03 8.62 -9.22
CA PRO A 10 -9.48 7.28 -9.65
C PRO A 10 -8.92 6.15 -8.78
N GLN A 11 -7.71 6.33 -8.23
CA GLN A 11 -7.02 5.42 -7.33
C GLN A 11 -7.61 5.29 -5.91
N VAL A 12 -8.37 6.29 -5.43
CA VAL A 12 -8.99 6.28 -4.10
C VAL A 12 -10.39 5.70 -4.20
N GLY A 13 -10.71 4.70 -3.39
CA GLY A 13 -12.01 4.04 -3.38
C GLY A 13 -12.21 3.04 -4.52
N THR A 14 -13.36 2.37 -4.49
CA THR A 14 -13.78 1.39 -5.51
C THR A 14 -15.10 1.82 -6.13
N THR A 15 -15.14 1.91 -7.46
CA THR A 15 -16.37 2.22 -8.20
C THR A 15 -17.41 1.13 -7.98
N HIS A 16 -18.63 1.54 -7.66
CA HIS A 16 -19.81 0.71 -7.45
C HIS A 16 -20.98 1.29 -8.27
N ALA A 17 -21.99 0.48 -8.57
CA ALA A 17 -23.14 0.93 -9.38
C ALA A 17 -23.84 2.18 -8.82
N SER A 18 -23.80 2.37 -7.49
CA SER A 18 -24.41 3.49 -6.77
C SER A 18 -23.43 4.61 -6.38
N GLY A 19 -22.20 4.59 -6.88
CA GLY A 19 -21.18 5.61 -6.56
C GLY A 19 -19.80 5.02 -6.29
N ARG A 20 -19.12 5.50 -5.25
CA ARG A 20 -17.78 5.04 -4.90
C ARG A 20 -17.75 4.62 -3.44
N GLN A 21 -17.26 3.42 -3.18
CA GLN A 21 -17.08 2.89 -1.85
C GLN A 21 -15.66 3.17 -1.37
N LEU A 22 -15.54 3.73 -0.18
CA LEU A 22 -14.27 4.01 0.47
C LEU A 22 -14.06 2.97 1.57
N ASN A 23 -12.80 2.55 1.74
CA ASN A 23 -12.42 1.78 2.91
C ASN A 23 -12.32 2.69 4.15
N ARG A 24 -12.11 2.09 5.33
CA ARG A 24 -12.11 2.82 6.61
C ARG A 24 -11.03 3.90 6.65
N GLU A 25 -9.84 3.59 6.15
CA GLU A 25 -8.71 4.51 6.11
C GLU A 25 -8.95 5.65 5.12
N GLU A 26 -9.45 5.36 3.91
CA GLU A 26 -9.82 6.37 2.91
C GLU A 26 -10.90 7.32 3.45
N THR A 27 -11.92 6.79 4.13
CA THR A 27 -12.95 7.61 4.77
C THR A 27 -12.34 8.52 5.83
N ALA A 28 -11.49 7.99 6.72
CA ALA A 28 -10.86 8.77 7.77
C ALA A 28 -9.93 9.86 7.19
N ILE A 29 -9.20 9.55 6.13
CA ILE A 29 -8.33 10.52 5.44
C ILE A 29 -9.16 11.61 4.78
N LEU A 30 -10.27 11.28 4.11
CA LEU A 30 -11.12 12.30 3.50
C LEU A 30 -11.81 13.18 4.55
N SER A 31 -12.33 12.62 5.64
CA SER A 31 -12.87 13.43 6.75
C SER A 31 -11.81 14.34 7.36
N HIS A 32 -10.56 13.87 7.47
CA HIS A 32 -9.45 14.72 7.89
C HIS A 32 -9.20 15.88 6.92
N LEU A 33 -9.15 15.60 5.62
CA LEU A 33 -8.84 16.60 4.58
C LEU A 33 -9.98 17.62 4.37
N VAL A 34 -11.24 17.20 4.52
CA VAL A 34 -12.43 18.02 4.26
C VAL A 34 -12.91 18.74 5.52
N ASP A 35 -13.03 18.00 6.62
CA ASP A 35 -13.68 18.47 7.84
C ASP A 35 -12.68 18.78 8.97
N GLY A 36 -11.40 18.44 8.80
CA GLY A 36 -10.36 18.64 9.82
C GLY A 36 -10.39 17.62 10.97
N GLU A 37 -11.13 16.51 10.80
CA GLU A 37 -11.23 15.45 11.81
C GLU A 37 -9.86 14.81 12.10
N PRO A 38 -9.58 14.37 13.34
CA PRO A 38 -8.31 13.75 13.67
C PRO A 38 -8.15 12.39 12.98
N LEU A 39 -6.96 12.13 12.44
CA LEU A 39 -6.62 10.82 11.88
C LEU A 39 -6.49 9.79 13.01
N THR A 40 -7.04 8.59 12.78
CA THR A 40 -6.63 7.40 13.55
C THR A 40 -5.17 7.05 13.26
N ASP A 41 -4.47 6.39 14.18
CA ASP A 41 -3.06 6.00 13.99
C ASP A 41 -2.80 5.27 12.66
N VAL A 42 -3.69 4.34 12.29
CA VAL A 42 -3.58 3.57 11.05
C VAL A 42 -3.82 4.46 9.82
N ALA A 43 -4.78 5.38 9.90
CA ALA A 43 -5.05 6.32 8.82
C ALA A 43 -3.90 7.34 8.66
N ALA A 44 -3.26 7.75 9.75
CA ALA A 44 -2.07 8.59 9.72
C ALA A 44 -0.89 7.90 9.00
N LYS A 45 -0.67 6.61 9.29
CA LYS A 45 0.35 5.79 8.57
C LYS A 45 0.01 5.65 7.09
N ALA A 46 -1.26 5.38 6.77
CA ALA A 46 -1.73 5.29 5.39
C ALA A 46 -1.52 6.61 4.64
N TYR A 47 -1.91 7.73 5.27
CA TYR A 47 -1.76 9.06 4.70
C TYR A 47 -0.29 9.42 4.47
N ALA A 48 0.60 9.14 5.43
CA ALA A 48 2.04 9.36 5.27
C ALA A 48 2.65 8.56 4.11
N LEU A 49 2.20 7.32 3.88
CA LEU A 49 2.62 6.53 2.72
C LEU A 49 2.08 7.11 1.40
N MET A 50 0.82 7.56 1.38
CA MET A 50 0.22 8.18 0.21
C MET A 50 0.89 9.51 -0.17
N GLU A 51 1.32 10.31 0.81
CA GLU A 51 2.12 11.53 0.61
C GLU A 51 3.48 11.22 -0.05
N LEU A 52 4.03 10.02 0.17
CA LEU A 52 5.24 9.53 -0.51
C LEU A 52 4.96 8.92 -1.89
N GLY A 53 3.73 9.04 -2.40
CA GLY A 53 3.31 8.46 -3.67
C GLY A 53 2.99 6.96 -3.62
N VAL A 54 2.94 6.35 -2.42
CA VAL A 54 2.61 4.93 -2.26
C VAL A 54 1.12 4.75 -2.13
N MET A 55 0.49 4.18 -3.16
CA MET A 55 -0.95 3.93 -3.16
C MET A 55 -1.28 2.63 -2.44
N LEU A 56 -2.30 2.68 -1.57
CA LEU A 56 -2.69 1.57 -0.70
C LEU A 56 -4.05 1.03 -1.08
N ARG A 57 -4.17 -0.29 -1.18
CA ARG A 57 -5.45 -0.99 -1.30
C ARG A 57 -5.58 -2.05 -0.22
N PRO A 58 -6.80 -2.46 0.18
CA PRO A 58 -6.98 -3.52 1.16
C PRO A 58 -6.21 -4.80 0.81
N GLY A 59 -5.42 -5.28 1.76
CA GLY A 59 -4.58 -6.46 1.63
C GLY A 59 -5.25 -7.78 2.01
N PHE A 60 -6.57 -7.77 2.30
CA PHE A 60 -7.31 -8.90 2.87
C PHE A 60 -7.08 -10.23 2.16
N LYS A 61 -7.08 -10.25 0.82
CA LYS A 61 -6.82 -11.44 -0.01
C LYS A 61 -5.47 -12.13 0.31
N TYR A 62 -4.52 -11.37 0.84
CA TYR A 62 -3.16 -11.79 1.13
C TYR A 62 -2.83 -11.77 2.62
N GLY A 63 -3.84 -11.73 3.51
CA GLY A 63 -3.62 -11.76 4.95
C GLY A 63 -2.78 -10.60 5.51
N CYS A 64 -2.75 -9.46 4.82
CA CYS A 64 -2.03 -8.26 5.25
C CYS A 64 -2.96 -7.04 5.32
N ARG A 65 -2.50 -5.93 5.91
CA ARG A 65 -3.30 -4.70 5.99
C ARG A 65 -3.49 -4.07 4.61
N TRP A 66 -2.39 -3.84 3.91
CA TRP A 66 -2.40 -3.21 2.59
C TRP A 66 -1.59 -3.98 1.56
N ARG A 67 -2.05 -3.95 0.32
CA ARG A 67 -1.19 -4.14 -0.84
C ARG A 67 -0.84 -2.75 -1.37
N ALA A 68 0.44 -2.48 -1.53
CA ALA A 68 0.94 -1.15 -1.84
C ALA A 68 1.57 -1.10 -3.23
N TYR A 69 1.39 0.04 -3.90
CA TYR A 69 1.80 0.32 -5.28
C TYR A 69 2.67 1.57 -5.31
N ASP A 70 3.75 1.53 -6.09
CA ASP A 70 4.65 2.65 -6.39
C ASP A 70 4.41 3.28 -7.78
N ASP A 71 3.45 2.74 -8.52
CA ASP A 71 3.04 3.21 -9.84
C ASP A 71 1.52 2.99 -10.02
N ASP A 72 0.99 3.31 -11.20
CA ASP A 72 -0.44 3.20 -11.48
C ASP A 72 -0.99 1.80 -11.15
N ILE A 73 -2.06 1.78 -10.35
CA ILE A 73 -2.70 0.56 -9.80
C ILE A 73 -3.18 -0.39 -10.91
N ASP A 74 -3.59 0.18 -12.05
CA ASP A 74 -4.15 -0.55 -13.18
C ASP A 74 -3.09 -1.06 -14.17
N ALA A 75 -1.87 -0.51 -14.13
CA ALA A 75 -0.77 -0.89 -15.01
C ALA A 75 0.18 -1.92 -14.38
N THR A 76 0.26 -1.96 -13.04
CA THR A 76 1.37 -2.61 -12.34
C THR A 76 0.90 -3.49 -11.19
N HIS A 77 1.51 -4.67 -11.03
CA HIS A 77 1.28 -5.51 -9.86
C HIS A 77 1.85 -4.84 -8.60
N ALA A 78 1.06 -4.73 -7.52
CA ALA A 78 1.53 -4.21 -6.24
C ALA A 78 2.81 -4.93 -5.78
N PRO A 79 3.97 -4.26 -5.67
CA PRO A 79 5.22 -4.90 -5.26
C PRO A 79 5.23 -5.33 -3.80
N TRP A 80 4.40 -4.70 -2.94
CA TRP A 80 4.48 -4.87 -1.49
C TRP A 80 3.17 -5.35 -0.86
N LEU A 81 3.32 -6.24 0.12
CA LEU A 81 2.28 -6.57 1.10
C LEU A 81 2.70 -5.97 2.44
N VAL A 82 1.96 -4.98 2.92
CA VAL A 82 2.30 -4.14 4.06
C VAL A 82 1.50 -4.55 5.28
N GLN A 83 2.22 -4.77 6.38
CA GLN A 83 1.67 -4.97 7.72
C GLN A 83 2.07 -3.82 8.62
N THR A 84 1.10 -3.27 9.33
CA THR A 84 1.29 -2.22 10.33
C THR A 84 1.65 -2.83 11.69
N GLU A 85 2.26 -2.03 12.56
CA GLU A 85 2.79 -2.50 13.84
C GLU A 85 1.72 -3.12 14.75
N GLU A 86 0.48 -2.60 14.75
CA GLU A 86 -0.61 -3.13 15.57
C GLU A 86 -1.12 -4.51 15.12
N ARG A 87 -0.68 -4.98 13.95
CA ARG A 87 -0.93 -6.33 13.46
C ARG A 87 0.37 -7.08 13.11
N ARG A 88 1.51 -6.62 13.64
CA ARG A 88 2.80 -7.24 13.36
C ARG A 88 2.80 -8.69 13.88
N PRO A 89 3.37 -9.66 13.13
CA PRO A 89 3.65 -10.96 13.70
C PRO A 89 4.54 -10.85 14.94
N VAL A 90 4.21 -11.64 15.95
CA VAL A 90 4.93 -11.71 17.23
C VAL A 90 5.85 -12.93 17.25
N HIS A 91 5.42 -14.01 16.59
CA HIS A 91 6.14 -15.27 16.53
C HIS A 91 6.86 -15.46 15.20
N TRP A 92 7.96 -16.23 15.23
CA TRP A 92 8.79 -16.49 14.06
C TRP A 92 8.04 -17.23 12.95
N GLU A 93 7.13 -18.12 13.33
CA GLU A 93 6.28 -18.89 12.42
C GLU A 93 5.35 -17.97 11.62
N GLU A 94 4.82 -16.93 12.25
CA GLU A 94 3.96 -15.94 11.60
C GLU A 94 4.75 -15.08 10.60
N VAL A 95 5.99 -14.71 10.95
CA VAL A 95 6.93 -14.05 10.03
C VAL A 95 7.21 -14.96 8.83
N CYS A 96 7.52 -16.24 9.07
CA CYS A 96 7.78 -17.21 8.01
C CYS A 96 6.57 -17.38 7.08
N LEU A 97 5.36 -17.42 7.64
CA LEU A 97 4.12 -17.53 6.88
C LEU A 97 3.88 -16.28 6.03
N ALA A 98 4.05 -15.09 6.60
CA ALA A 98 3.86 -13.82 5.88
C ALA A 98 4.84 -13.68 4.70
N VAL A 99 6.11 -13.98 4.92
CA VAL A 99 7.14 -13.97 3.87
C VAL A 99 6.82 -15.01 2.78
N ARG A 100 6.46 -16.25 3.17
CA ARG A 100 6.11 -17.31 2.22
C ARG A 100 4.91 -16.94 1.36
N LEU A 101 3.88 -16.34 1.96
CA LEU A 101 2.68 -15.91 1.25
C LEU A 101 3.01 -14.81 0.25
N ALA A 102 3.79 -13.80 0.64
CA ALA A 102 4.22 -12.73 -0.25
C ALA A 102 5.04 -13.24 -1.44
N GLU A 103 6.06 -14.07 -1.19
CA GLU A 103 6.90 -14.64 -2.25
C GLU A 103 6.07 -15.54 -3.18
N GLY A 104 5.10 -16.30 -2.65
CA GLY A 104 4.21 -17.15 -3.43
C GLY A 104 3.34 -16.39 -4.44
N VAL A 105 3.15 -15.08 -4.25
CA VAL A 105 2.41 -14.19 -5.18
C VAL A 105 3.33 -13.15 -5.83
N ASN A 106 4.64 -13.39 -5.82
CA ASN A 106 5.68 -12.51 -6.36
C ASN A 106 5.62 -11.07 -5.80
N LYS A 107 5.54 -10.96 -4.48
CA LYS A 107 5.54 -9.68 -3.73
C LYS A 107 6.57 -9.75 -2.60
N THR A 108 7.01 -8.58 -2.16
CA THR A 108 7.83 -8.45 -0.95
C THR A 108 6.93 -8.16 0.24
N TRP A 109 7.14 -8.87 1.35
CA TRP A 109 6.46 -8.54 2.60
C TRP A 109 7.19 -7.39 3.30
N VAL A 110 6.43 -6.39 3.74
CA VAL A 110 6.91 -5.20 4.42
C VAL A 110 6.18 -5.07 5.74
N THR A 111 6.93 -4.89 6.82
CA THR A 111 6.35 -4.67 8.15
C THR A 111 6.93 -3.43 8.79
N GLU A 112 6.12 -2.77 9.60
CA GLU A 112 6.60 -1.74 10.50
C GLU A 112 7.27 -2.36 11.74
N PHE A 113 8.35 -1.74 12.20
CA PHE A 113 9.05 -2.05 13.44
C PHE A 113 9.78 -0.80 13.93
N ASP A 114 9.50 -0.37 15.16
CA ASP A 114 10.16 0.80 15.77
C ASP A 114 10.04 2.07 14.88
N GLY A 115 8.82 2.31 14.37
CA GLY A 115 8.52 3.44 13.49
C GLY A 115 9.17 3.40 12.11
N ARG A 116 9.78 2.27 11.71
CA ARG A 116 10.45 2.09 10.42
C ARG A 116 9.81 0.99 9.60
N TRP A 117 9.76 1.16 8.28
CA TRP A 117 9.32 0.14 7.34
C TRP A 117 10.48 -0.79 6.96
N MET A 118 10.31 -2.09 7.18
CA MET A 118 11.30 -3.11 6.87
C MET A 118 10.76 -4.10 5.84
N ALA A 119 11.49 -4.25 4.73
CA ALA A 119 11.24 -5.32 3.77
C ALA A 119 11.93 -6.62 4.24
N ILE A 120 11.16 -7.69 4.35
CA ILE A 120 11.66 -9.00 4.79
C ILE A 120 11.42 -10.01 3.67
N ARG A 121 12.46 -10.79 3.39
CA ARG A 121 12.49 -11.78 2.31
C ARG A 121 13.31 -12.99 2.74
N ARG A 122 13.05 -14.14 2.12
CA ARG A 122 13.89 -15.32 2.33
C ARG A 122 15.26 -15.08 1.72
N ALA A 123 16.30 -15.34 2.52
CA ALA A 123 17.66 -15.42 1.98
C ALA A 123 17.79 -16.69 1.15
N LEU A 124 18.26 -16.56 -0.10
CA LEU A 124 18.56 -17.69 -0.99
C LEU A 124 20.07 -17.68 -1.29
N PRO A 125 20.91 -18.27 -0.42
CA PRO A 125 22.35 -18.35 -0.65
C PRO A 125 22.65 -18.95 -2.02
N GLY A 126 23.53 -18.32 -2.80
CA GLY A 126 23.92 -18.76 -4.14
C GLY A 126 23.01 -18.31 -5.29
N ARG A 127 21.91 -17.59 -5.02
CA ARG A 127 21.12 -16.92 -6.07
C ARG A 127 21.45 -15.43 -6.09
N PRO A 128 21.63 -14.79 -7.26
CA PRO A 128 21.78 -13.35 -7.33
C PRO A 128 20.58 -12.68 -6.65
N ALA A 129 20.83 -11.59 -5.91
CA ALA A 129 19.76 -10.82 -5.30
C ALA A 129 18.76 -10.44 -6.40
N GLN A 130 17.47 -10.71 -6.19
CA GLN A 130 16.45 -10.23 -7.11
C GLN A 130 16.58 -8.71 -7.25
N PRO A 131 16.39 -8.16 -8.47
CA PRO A 131 16.41 -6.73 -8.69
C PRO A 131 15.51 -6.06 -7.66
N ARG A 132 16.02 -5.01 -7.00
CA ARG A 132 15.14 -4.13 -6.24
C ARG A 132 14.13 -3.55 -7.23
N HIS A 133 12.88 -3.37 -6.81
CA HIS A 133 11.96 -2.54 -7.59
C HIS A 133 12.65 -1.18 -7.75
N HIS A 134 13.10 -0.90 -8.97
CA HIS A 134 13.60 0.41 -9.34
C HIS A 134 12.36 1.29 -9.43
N GLY A 135 12.05 2.00 -8.35
CA GLY A 135 11.08 3.08 -8.41
C GLY A 135 11.45 4.04 -9.53
N ARG A 136 10.45 4.73 -10.11
CA ARG A 136 10.60 5.61 -11.28
C ARG A 136 11.98 6.29 -11.34
N GLU A 137 12.74 5.99 -12.39
CA GLU A 137 13.71 6.97 -12.88
C GLU A 137 12.88 8.19 -13.31
N ALA A 138 13.17 9.34 -12.71
CA ALA A 138 12.55 10.59 -13.07
C ALA A 138 12.77 10.82 -14.57
N SER A 139 11.72 10.62 -15.37
CA SER A 139 11.76 10.96 -16.79
C SER A 139 12.10 12.46 -16.90
N PRO A 140 13.13 12.84 -17.67
CA PRO A 140 13.45 14.26 -17.83
C PRO A 140 12.23 14.93 -18.45
N LYS A 141 11.72 15.97 -17.78
CA LYS A 141 10.68 16.84 -18.32
C LYS A 141 11.15 17.31 -19.70
N ARG A 142 10.48 16.88 -20.78
CA ARG A 142 10.70 17.47 -22.10
C ARG A 142 10.30 18.95 -22.00
N PRO A 143 11.17 19.91 -22.34
CA PRO A 143 10.75 21.29 -22.50
C PRO A 143 9.75 21.40 -23.65
N ALA A 144 8.81 22.32 -23.47
CA ALA A 144 7.71 22.64 -24.38
C ALA A 144 8.18 23.11 -25.77
#